data_AF-A0A8T0BF83-F1
#
_entry.id   AF-A0A8T0BF83-F1
#
_cell.length_a   1.000
_cell.length_b   1.000
_cell.length_c   1.000
_cell.angle_alpha   90.00
_cell.angle_beta   90.00
_cell.angle_gamma   90.00
#
_symmetry.space_group_name_H-M   'P 1'
#
loop_
_entity.id
_entity.type
_entity.pdbx_description
1 polymer ?
#
loop_
_entity_poly.entity_id
_entity_poly.type
_entity_poly.pdbx_seq_one_letter_code
_entity_poly.pdbx_strand_id
1 'polypeptide(L)'
;MTDPHVKWACEYCTYENWPSAIKCTMCRAQRPGSAIMDGSEHCGVSGTGGLIICPDSSARPRMRPLRPCEPGDHASVSHPDEDYNDKNRLHGPRWSCTMCTYENWAETRSCAVCEHPGPNSVGSASTISTNEREQGGWSTRRNRTSSPVSSDIQDIEPGASLEQTHIFVLAHILRRPIIVYGVKYYKSFRGETLGFTRFQGVYLPLLWEQSFCWKSPIALGYTRGHFSALVAMETDCYDNRGAGANLNTDDDVTVTFLPLVDSEKKLLQIHFLSVQEMGNEEQQEKLLHEWMDCCVTDGGTLAAMQKSSRRRNHPLVTQMMEKWLDGYR
;
A
#
# COMPACT_ATOMS: atom_id res chain seq x y z
N MET A 1 -4.66 -16.84 30.45
CA MET A 1 -3.84 -17.68 29.54
C MET A 1 -4.27 -17.33 28.12
N THR A 2 -3.53 -16.46 27.45
CA THR A 2 -3.81 -16.03 26.07
C THR A 2 -3.09 -16.96 25.11
N ASP A 3 -3.84 -17.55 24.18
CA ASP A 3 -3.34 -18.44 23.13
C ASP A 3 -2.20 -17.74 22.34
N PRO A 4 -0.99 -18.33 22.26
CA PRO A 4 0.20 -17.73 21.65
C PRO A 4 0.10 -17.54 20.13
N HIS A 5 -1.00 -17.95 19.48
CA HIS A 5 -1.18 -17.80 18.02
C HIS A 5 -2.13 -16.67 17.61
N VAL A 6 -2.78 -15.98 18.56
CA VAL A 6 -3.77 -14.94 18.22
C VAL A 6 -3.08 -13.62 17.89
N LYS A 7 -2.96 -13.34 16.58
CA LYS A 7 -2.50 -12.04 16.06
C LYS A 7 -3.38 -10.91 16.62
N TRP A 8 -2.78 -9.74 16.85
CA TRP A 8 -3.54 -8.56 17.28
C TRP A 8 -3.73 -7.59 16.12
N ALA A 9 -4.97 -7.20 15.86
CA ALA A 9 -5.27 -6.17 14.89
C ALA A 9 -4.85 -4.80 15.45
N CYS A 10 -4.10 -4.03 14.67
CA CYS A 10 -3.75 -2.67 15.05
C CYS A 10 -5.02 -1.80 15.11
N GLU A 11 -5.29 -1.16 16.24
CA GLU A 11 -6.41 -0.21 16.37
C GLU A 11 -6.30 0.97 15.37
N TYR A 12 -5.09 1.26 14.89
CA TYR A 12 -4.79 2.39 14.02
C TYR A 12 -4.80 2.06 12.53
N CYS A 13 -4.41 0.87 12.09
CA CYS A 13 -4.40 0.56 10.65
C CYS A 13 -4.99 -0.81 10.32
N THR A 14 -5.61 -1.45 11.30
CA THR A 14 -6.24 -2.78 11.22
C THR A 14 -5.33 -3.92 10.79
N TYR A 15 -4.04 -3.65 10.57
CA TYR A 15 -3.05 -4.66 10.23
C TYR A 15 -2.93 -5.72 11.33
N GLU A 16 -2.92 -6.99 10.94
CA GLU A 16 -2.78 -8.11 11.85
C GLU A 16 -1.31 -8.35 12.22
N ASN A 17 -0.96 -7.93 13.42
CA ASN A 17 0.40 -8.04 13.94
C ASN A 17 0.60 -9.37 14.66
N TRP A 18 1.83 -9.90 14.58
CA TRP A 18 2.21 -11.07 15.35
C TRP A 18 2.05 -10.84 16.86
N PRO A 19 1.71 -11.89 17.64
CA PRO A 19 1.55 -11.78 19.09
C PRO A 19 2.79 -11.24 19.83
N SER A 20 3.98 -11.41 19.25
CA SER A 20 5.25 -10.90 19.78
C SER A 20 5.53 -9.42 19.44
N ALA A 21 4.80 -8.84 18.49
CA ALA A 21 5.03 -7.47 18.07
C ALA A 21 4.52 -6.49 19.14
N ILE A 22 5.42 -5.64 19.64
CA ILE A 22 5.11 -4.58 20.61
C ILE A 22 4.59 -3.28 19.96
N LYS A 23 4.82 -3.14 18.65
CA LYS A 23 4.37 -2.03 17.81
C LYS A 23 3.85 -2.60 16.50
N CYS A 24 2.95 -1.87 15.85
CA CYS A 24 2.39 -2.27 14.58
C CYS A 24 3.46 -2.25 13.49
N THR A 25 3.60 -3.32 12.71
CA THR A 25 4.56 -3.40 11.61
C THR A 25 4.31 -2.32 10.56
N MET A 26 3.03 -2.02 10.25
CA MET A 26 2.66 -1.05 9.22
C MET A 26 2.79 0.41 9.68
N CYS A 27 2.18 0.79 10.81
CA CYS A 27 2.09 2.20 11.22
C CYS A 27 2.91 2.54 12.48
N ARG A 28 3.70 1.59 13.00
CA ARG A 28 4.52 1.71 14.22
C ARG A 28 3.78 2.05 15.52
N ALA A 29 2.45 2.08 15.49
CA ALA A 29 1.64 2.37 16.67
C ALA A 29 1.79 1.29 17.75
N GLN A 30 1.79 1.69 19.02
CA GLN A 30 2.01 0.79 20.15
C GLN A 30 0.87 -0.24 20.28
N ARG A 31 1.21 -1.46 20.71
CA ARG A 31 0.20 -2.50 21.00
C ARG A 31 -0.69 -2.06 22.18
N PRO A 32 -2.02 -2.12 22.04
CA PRO A 32 -2.94 -1.88 23.15
C PRO A 32 -2.68 -2.89 24.28
N GLY A 33 -2.42 -2.40 25.49
CA GLY A 33 -2.15 -3.22 26.67
C GLY A 33 -0.67 -3.59 26.93
N SER A 34 0.29 -3.13 26.11
CA SER A 34 1.70 -3.22 26.49
C SER A 34 2.06 -2.05 27.42
N ALA A 35 1.77 -2.17 28.72
CA ALA A 35 2.25 -1.21 29.71
C ALA A 35 3.77 -1.35 29.86
N ILE A 36 4.51 -0.29 29.51
CA ILE A 36 5.90 -0.12 29.91
C ILE A 36 5.86 0.28 31.38
N MET A 37 6.45 -0.53 32.26
CA MET A 37 6.82 -0.06 33.59
C MET A 37 7.93 0.98 33.42
N ASP A 38 7.59 2.25 33.60
CA ASP A 38 8.58 3.25 33.99
C ASP A 38 8.06 3.98 35.24
N GLY A 39 8.94 4.15 36.21
CA GLY A 39 8.61 4.42 37.60
C GLY A 39 8.36 5.89 37.93
N SER A 40 7.44 6.10 38.89
CA SER A 40 7.22 7.31 39.71
C SER A 40 6.69 8.55 38.95
N GLU A 41 5.70 9.34 39.40
CA GLU A 41 5.20 9.63 40.75
C GLU A 41 3.67 9.83 40.77
N HIS A 42 3.11 9.65 41.96
CA HIS A 42 1.74 9.99 42.35
C HIS A 42 1.38 11.46 42.07
N CYS A 43 0.12 11.70 41.70
CA CYS A 43 -0.78 12.65 42.36
C CYS A 43 -2.23 12.29 41.98
N GLY A 44 -2.96 11.67 42.91
CA GLY A 44 -4.40 11.50 42.79
C GLY A 44 -5.14 12.76 43.25
N VAL A 45 -6.29 13.04 42.66
CA VAL A 45 -7.45 13.59 43.37
C VAL A 45 -8.72 13.09 42.70
N SER A 46 -9.60 12.60 43.56
CA SER A 46 -10.92 12.01 43.35
C SER A 46 -12.02 13.01 42.99
N GLY A 47 -13.06 12.49 42.31
CA GLY A 47 -14.46 12.93 42.43
C GLY A 47 -14.83 14.25 41.75
N THR A 48 -16.00 14.46 41.15
CA THR A 48 -17.34 13.87 41.34
C THR A 48 -18.28 14.36 40.22
N GLY A 49 -19.35 13.58 39.95
CA GLY A 49 -20.60 14.00 39.27
C GLY A 49 -20.53 14.01 37.73
N GLY A 50 -21.16 13.09 37.00
CA GLY A 50 -22.61 12.79 36.95
C GLY A 50 -23.23 13.60 35.79
N LEU A 51 -24.10 13.13 34.89
CA LEU A 51 -24.91 11.92 34.67
C LEU A 51 -25.36 12.00 33.19
N ILE A 52 -25.53 10.84 32.53
CA ILE A 52 -26.61 10.43 31.58
C ILE A 52 -26.89 11.40 30.40
N ILE A 53 -26.79 10.97 29.13
CA ILE A 53 -27.84 10.24 28.39
C ILE A 53 -27.18 9.39 27.29
N CYS A 54 -27.43 8.08 27.33
CA CYS A 54 -27.43 7.25 26.12
C CYS A 54 -28.78 7.43 25.41
N PRO A 55 -28.79 7.51 24.08
CA PRO A 55 -29.85 6.92 23.28
C PRO A 55 -29.26 5.79 22.43
N ASP A 56 -29.80 4.60 22.61
CA ASP A 56 -29.54 3.43 21.77
C ASP A 56 -30.32 3.53 20.44
N SER A 57 -29.63 3.17 19.36
CA SER A 57 -30.06 2.48 18.13
C SER A 57 -31.29 2.90 17.29
N SER A 58 -31.03 3.10 15.99
CA SER A 58 -31.58 2.32 14.84
C SER A 58 -31.10 2.93 13.50
N ALA A 59 -30.72 2.21 12.42
CA ALA A 59 -30.89 0.79 12.08
C ALA A 59 -29.86 0.31 11.01
N ARG A 60 -29.47 -0.97 11.10
CA ARG A 60 -29.56 -1.94 9.99
C ARG A 60 -29.83 -3.36 10.56
N PRO A 61 -30.49 -4.26 9.79
CA PRO A 61 -31.30 -5.36 10.32
C PRO A 61 -30.51 -6.63 10.63
N ARG A 62 -30.97 -7.38 11.64
CA ARG A 62 -30.51 -8.73 12.01
C ARG A 62 -31.43 -9.79 11.42
N MET A 63 -30.86 -10.77 10.70
CA MET A 63 -31.49 -12.09 10.55
C MET A 63 -31.08 -12.98 11.74
N ARG A 64 -32.05 -13.67 12.33
CA ARG A 64 -31.85 -14.61 13.47
C ARG A 64 -31.31 -15.95 12.97
N PRO A 65 -30.31 -16.55 13.64
CA PRO A 65 -30.13 -18.00 13.65
C PRO A 65 -31.07 -18.64 14.69
N LEU A 66 -31.69 -19.76 14.31
CA LEU A 66 -32.41 -20.66 15.21
C LEU A 66 -31.41 -21.41 16.11
N ARG A 67 -31.85 -21.73 17.34
CA ARG A 67 -31.10 -22.50 18.34
C ARG A 67 -30.75 -23.92 17.85
N PRO A 68 -29.57 -24.45 18.15
CA PRO A 68 -29.37 -25.90 18.28
C PRO A 68 -29.68 -26.38 19.70
N CYS A 69 -30.28 -27.56 19.80
CA CYS A 69 -30.48 -28.33 21.03
C CYS A 69 -29.16 -28.94 21.55
N GLU A 70 -29.17 -29.32 22.82
CA GLU A 70 -28.02 -29.89 23.55
C GLU A 70 -27.50 -31.21 22.95
N PRO A 71 -26.19 -31.51 23.05
CA PRO A 71 -25.65 -32.83 22.76
C PRO A 71 -25.65 -33.72 24.01
N GLY A 72 -26.41 -34.82 23.94
CA GLY A 72 -26.19 -35.99 24.79
C GLY A 72 -25.02 -36.82 24.28
N ASP A 73 -24.10 -37.12 25.20
CA ASP A 73 -23.35 -38.35 25.43
C ASP A 73 -23.00 -39.31 24.27
N HIS A 74 -21.67 -39.48 24.12
CA HIS A 74 -20.88 -40.65 23.68
C HIS A 74 -21.04 -41.21 22.24
N ALA A 75 -19.99 -41.07 21.42
CA ALA A 75 -18.94 -42.09 21.25
C ALA A 75 -17.95 -41.73 20.12
N SER A 76 -16.68 -42.02 20.38
CA SER A 76 -15.47 -41.81 19.60
C SER A 76 -15.41 -42.54 18.25
N VAL A 77 -15.02 -41.82 17.18
CA VAL A 77 -14.23 -42.37 16.07
C VAL A 77 -13.16 -41.35 15.69
N SER A 78 -11.91 -41.73 15.92
CA SER A 78 -10.68 -41.04 15.54
C SER A 78 -10.50 -41.02 14.03
N HIS A 79 -10.25 -39.83 13.45
CA HIS A 79 -9.76 -39.69 12.08
C HIS A 79 -8.36 -39.05 12.07
N PRO A 80 -7.42 -39.55 11.24
CA PRO A 80 -6.01 -39.20 11.28
C PRO A 80 -5.68 -38.14 10.22
N ASP A 81 -5.56 -36.87 10.62
CA ASP A 81 -5.12 -35.79 9.71
C ASP A 81 -4.13 -34.81 10.36
N GLU A 82 -3.33 -35.27 11.33
CA GLU A 82 -2.29 -34.44 11.99
C GLU A 82 -0.87 -34.55 11.37
N ASP A 83 -0.70 -35.17 10.20
CA ASP A 83 0.66 -35.52 9.72
C ASP A 83 1.04 -35.04 8.30
N TYR A 84 0.26 -34.18 7.64
CA TYR A 84 0.55 -33.83 6.23
C TYR A 84 0.80 -32.36 5.88
N ASN A 85 1.31 -31.54 6.82
CA ASN A 85 1.95 -30.28 6.38
C ASN A 85 3.27 -29.90 7.06
N ASP A 86 3.90 -30.83 7.77
CA ASP A 86 5.19 -30.56 8.43
C ASP A 86 6.43 -30.95 7.59
N LYS A 87 6.26 -31.25 6.29
CA LYS A 87 7.35 -31.76 5.42
C LYS A 87 7.82 -30.84 4.29
N ASN A 88 7.38 -29.58 4.25
CA ASN A 88 8.04 -28.58 3.39
C ASN A 88 8.27 -27.23 4.07
N ARG A 89 8.46 -27.25 5.39
CA ARG A 89 9.18 -26.21 6.11
C ARG A 89 10.66 -26.30 5.72
N LEU A 90 10.97 -25.87 4.49
CA LEU A 90 12.33 -25.64 4.03
C LEU A 90 12.90 -24.53 4.92
N HIS A 91 13.51 -24.96 6.02
CA HIS A 91 14.43 -24.21 6.86
C HIS A 91 15.70 -23.94 6.04
N GLY A 92 15.56 -23.16 4.97
CA GLY A 92 16.69 -22.50 4.34
C GLY A 92 17.07 -21.28 5.18
N PRO A 93 18.37 -20.98 5.36
CA PRO A 93 18.76 -19.73 5.97
C PRO A 93 18.15 -18.55 5.19
N ARG A 94 17.75 -17.51 5.90
CA ARG A 94 17.21 -16.26 5.34
C ARG A 94 18.04 -15.10 5.81
N TRP A 95 18.08 -14.02 5.03
CA TRP A 95 18.67 -12.76 5.45
C TRP A 95 17.65 -11.63 5.29
N SER A 96 17.56 -10.79 6.32
CA SER A 96 16.78 -9.56 6.27
C SER A 96 17.59 -8.51 5.53
N CYS A 97 17.01 -7.89 4.51
CA CYS A 97 17.67 -6.80 3.81
C CYS A 97 17.94 -5.64 4.75
N THR A 98 19.20 -5.21 4.85
CA THR A 98 19.61 -4.06 5.67
C THR A 98 19.02 -2.74 5.15
N MET A 99 18.66 -2.68 3.87
CA MET A 99 18.05 -1.50 3.25
C MET A 99 16.54 -1.46 3.44
N CYS A 100 15.80 -2.52 3.08
CA CYS A 100 14.33 -2.49 3.06
C CYS A 100 13.64 -3.49 4.01
N THR A 101 14.39 -4.20 4.84
CA THR A 101 13.92 -5.21 5.82
C THR A 101 13.22 -6.45 5.24
N TYR A 102 13.06 -6.54 3.90
CA TYR A 102 12.48 -7.70 3.24
C TYR A 102 13.27 -8.99 3.54
N GLU A 103 12.57 -10.09 3.83
CA GLU A 103 13.19 -11.40 4.03
C GLU A 103 13.53 -12.05 2.69
N ASN A 104 14.82 -12.17 2.41
CA ASN A 104 15.33 -12.81 1.21
C ASN A 104 15.85 -14.22 1.55
N TRP A 105 15.83 -15.11 0.56
CA TRP A 105 16.44 -16.44 0.67
C TRP A 105 17.97 -16.33 0.68
N ALA A 106 18.69 -17.11 1.50
CA ALA A 106 20.16 -17.03 1.64
C ALA A 106 20.96 -17.18 0.34
N GLU A 107 20.38 -17.81 -0.68
CA GLU A 107 21.01 -18.03 -1.99
C GLU A 107 20.92 -16.79 -2.90
N THR A 108 20.08 -15.82 -2.56
CA THR A 108 19.94 -14.58 -3.34
C THR A 108 21.11 -13.64 -3.10
N ARG A 109 21.71 -13.15 -4.19
CA ARG A 109 22.85 -12.22 -4.17
C ARG A 109 22.43 -10.76 -3.98
N SER A 110 21.16 -10.47 -4.19
CA SER A 110 20.56 -9.14 -4.04
C SER A 110 19.12 -9.28 -3.55
N CYS A 111 18.61 -8.21 -2.95
CA CYS A 111 17.25 -8.18 -2.44
C CYS A 111 16.24 -8.19 -3.59
N ALA A 112 15.20 -9.02 -3.50
CA ALA A 112 14.16 -9.11 -4.52
C ALA A 112 13.30 -7.83 -4.66
N VAL A 113 13.34 -6.94 -3.66
CA VAL A 113 12.53 -5.71 -3.62
C VAL A 113 13.34 -4.47 -4.02
N CYS A 114 14.55 -4.33 -3.49
CA CYS A 114 15.35 -3.12 -3.68
C CYS A 114 16.70 -3.37 -4.36
N GLU A 115 16.97 -4.60 -4.77
CA GLU A 115 18.20 -5.03 -5.45
C GLU A 115 19.49 -4.82 -4.63
N HIS A 116 19.38 -4.44 -3.36
CA HIS A 116 20.53 -4.24 -2.48
C HIS A 116 21.33 -5.54 -2.30
N PRO A 117 22.68 -5.51 -2.35
CA PRO A 117 23.49 -6.71 -2.23
C PRO A 117 23.24 -7.47 -0.92
N GLY A 118 23.19 -8.80 -1.02
CA GLY A 118 23.07 -9.68 0.14
C GLY A 118 24.39 -9.86 0.87
N PRO A 119 24.38 -10.33 2.12
CA PRO A 119 25.57 -10.49 2.95
C PRO A 119 26.63 -11.45 2.35
N ASN A 120 26.24 -12.30 1.40
CA ASN A 120 27.13 -13.22 0.68
C ASN A 120 27.75 -12.63 -0.60
N SER A 121 27.56 -11.33 -0.89
CA SER A 121 28.17 -10.68 -2.05
C SER A 121 29.63 -10.30 -1.78
N VAL A 122 30.54 -11.28 -1.73
CA VAL A 122 31.98 -11.01 -1.63
C VAL A 122 32.56 -10.81 -3.03
N GLY A 123 32.99 -9.58 -3.30
CA GLY A 123 33.88 -9.21 -4.40
C GLY A 123 34.99 -8.28 -3.87
N SER A 124 36.07 -8.87 -3.37
CA SER A 124 37.44 -8.34 -3.27
C SER A 124 37.67 -6.93 -2.71
N ALA A 125 37.96 -6.84 -1.41
CA ALA A 125 38.70 -5.72 -0.83
C ALA A 125 40.21 -6.02 -0.85
N SER A 126 40.99 -5.17 -1.54
CA SER A 126 42.45 -5.18 -1.46
C SER A 126 42.90 -4.19 -0.38
N THR A 127 43.48 -4.74 0.68
CA THR A 127 44.21 -4.07 1.75
C THR A 127 45.41 -3.27 1.22
N ILE A 128 45.56 -1.99 1.61
CA ILE A 128 46.88 -1.35 1.68
C ILE A 128 47.05 -0.72 3.06
N SER A 129 48.13 -1.18 3.69
CA SER A 129 48.67 -0.90 5.00
C SER A 129 49.26 0.51 5.15
N THR A 130 49.20 0.97 6.40
CA THR A 130 49.94 2.07 7.02
C THR A 130 51.45 2.05 6.74
N ASN A 131 52.04 3.18 6.37
CA ASN A 131 53.10 3.87 7.13
C ASN A 131 53.71 5.04 6.36
N GLU A 132 54.22 5.98 7.16
CA GLU A 132 55.41 6.82 6.96
C GLU A 132 55.24 8.35 7.04
N ARG A 133 56.23 8.85 7.76
CA ARG A 133 56.45 10.14 8.40
C ARG A 133 57.38 10.92 7.46
N GLU A 134 57.39 12.25 7.64
CA GLU A 134 58.41 13.25 7.27
C GLU A 134 57.89 14.37 6.37
N GLN A 135 57.70 15.57 6.94
CA GLN A 135 58.64 16.71 7.02
C GLN A 135 58.57 17.62 5.78
N GLY A 136 58.45 18.93 6.02
CA GLY A 136 58.77 19.97 5.04
C GLY A 136 57.63 20.93 4.74
N GLY A 137 57.61 22.07 5.43
CA GLY A 137 56.64 23.13 5.21
C GLY A 137 56.89 23.97 3.96
N TRP A 138 55.85 24.69 3.53
CA TRP A 138 55.95 26.11 3.22
C TRP A 138 54.60 26.79 3.40
N SER A 139 54.60 27.81 4.25
CA SER A 139 53.52 28.77 4.41
C SER A 139 53.28 29.51 3.09
N THR A 140 52.04 29.47 2.60
CA THR A 140 51.52 30.56 1.78
C THR A 140 50.04 30.74 2.12
N ARG A 141 49.75 31.84 2.83
CA ARG A 141 48.40 32.33 3.09
C ARG A 141 47.66 32.47 1.75
N ARG A 142 46.61 31.69 1.56
CA ARG A 142 45.51 32.01 0.63
C ARG A 142 44.21 31.97 1.40
N ASN A 143 43.61 33.14 1.59
CA ASN A 143 42.23 33.30 2.02
C ASN A 143 41.34 32.50 1.08
N ARG A 144 40.73 31.43 1.59
CA ARG A 144 39.65 30.71 0.93
C ARG A 144 38.42 30.88 1.80
N THR A 145 37.59 31.85 1.44
CA THR A 145 36.18 31.86 1.80
C THR A 145 35.57 30.58 1.24
N SER A 146 35.44 29.57 2.10
CA SER A 146 34.65 28.37 1.83
C SER A 146 33.27 28.62 2.43
N SER A 147 32.32 28.93 1.55
CA SER A 147 30.92 28.66 1.84
C SER A 147 30.80 27.16 2.15
N PRO A 148 30.05 26.75 3.18
CA PRO A 148 29.77 25.34 3.37
C PRO A 148 28.89 24.89 2.20
N VAL A 149 29.44 24.05 1.33
CA VAL A 149 28.60 23.23 0.45
C VAL A 149 27.88 22.27 1.39
N SER A 150 26.58 22.48 1.58
CA SER A 150 25.70 21.57 2.30
C SER A 150 25.94 20.15 1.80
N SER A 151 26.43 19.29 2.67
CA SER A 151 26.45 17.84 2.49
C SER A 151 25.05 17.24 2.73
N ASP A 152 23.99 17.97 2.37
CA ASP A 152 22.61 17.53 2.52
C ASP A 152 22.19 16.72 1.28
N ILE A 153 22.96 15.69 0.93
CA ILE A 153 22.34 14.52 0.30
C ILE A 153 21.96 13.64 1.47
N GLN A 154 20.80 13.94 2.05
CA GLN A 154 20.16 13.07 3.00
C GLN A 154 19.94 11.75 2.26
N ASP A 155 20.68 10.71 2.66
CA ASP A 155 20.57 9.38 2.08
C ASP A 155 19.08 9.01 2.00
N ILE A 156 18.60 8.63 0.80
CA ILE A 156 17.22 8.19 0.61
C ILE A 156 17.05 6.91 1.45
N GLU A 157 16.54 7.05 2.67
CA GLU A 157 16.31 5.92 3.56
C GLU A 157 15.24 5.00 2.97
N PRO A 158 15.57 3.76 2.60
CA PRO A 158 14.58 2.85 2.07
C PRO A 158 13.53 2.55 3.14
N GLY A 159 12.26 2.62 2.76
CA GLY A 159 11.14 2.49 3.69
C GLY A 159 10.72 3.80 4.36
N ALA A 160 11.34 4.94 4.04
CA ALA A 160 10.78 6.24 4.36
C ALA A 160 9.44 6.46 3.64
N SER A 161 8.53 7.20 4.28
CA SER A 161 7.25 7.56 3.69
C SER A 161 7.46 8.46 2.46
N LEU A 162 6.71 8.19 1.41
CA LEU A 162 6.77 8.95 0.16
C LEU A 162 5.67 10.03 0.12
N GLU A 163 5.97 11.09 -0.62
CA GLU A 163 5.09 12.25 -0.85
C GLU A 163 4.42 12.24 -2.24
N GLN A 164 3.53 13.20 -2.50
CA GLN A 164 2.77 13.32 -3.76
C GLN A 164 3.68 13.35 -4.99
N THR A 165 4.85 13.99 -4.88
CA THR A 165 5.85 14.07 -5.95
C THR A 165 6.31 12.69 -6.42
N HIS A 166 6.40 11.72 -5.51
CA HIS A 166 6.81 10.36 -5.88
C HIS A 166 5.72 9.65 -6.69
N ILE A 167 4.44 9.93 -6.42
CA ILE A 167 3.32 9.40 -7.21
C ILE A 167 3.33 10.02 -8.61
N PHE A 168 3.58 11.33 -8.69
CA PHE A 168 3.73 12.03 -9.97
C PHE A 168 4.87 11.42 -10.79
N VAL A 169 6.05 11.23 -10.21
CA VAL A 169 7.19 10.57 -10.88
C VAL A 169 6.85 9.13 -11.27
N LEU A 170 6.17 8.37 -10.40
CA LEU A 170 5.74 7.01 -10.69
C LEU A 170 4.78 6.95 -11.91
N ALA A 171 3.86 7.91 -12.04
CA ALA A 171 2.99 8.00 -13.22
C ALA A 171 3.80 8.14 -14.52
N HIS A 172 4.92 8.89 -14.48
CA HIS A 172 5.83 9.04 -15.63
C HIS A 172 6.63 7.77 -15.91
N ILE A 173 7.11 7.07 -14.87
CA ILE A 173 7.81 5.79 -15.03
C ILE A 173 6.89 4.76 -15.69
N LEU A 174 5.63 4.69 -15.24
CA LEU A 174 4.63 3.77 -15.79
C LEU A 174 4.02 4.25 -17.12
N ARG A 175 4.27 5.50 -17.52
CA ARG A 175 3.63 6.18 -18.66
C ARG A 175 2.11 6.03 -18.62
N ARG A 176 1.54 6.14 -17.43
CA ARG A 176 0.14 5.80 -17.15
C ARG A 176 -0.42 6.70 -16.04
N PRO A 177 -1.63 7.25 -16.20
CA PRO A 177 -2.29 8.03 -15.15
C PRO A 177 -2.53 7.22 -13.87
N ILE A 178 -2.40 7.87 -12.71
CA ILE A 178 -2.66 7.30 -11.40
C ILE A 178 -3.78 8.09 -10.73
N ILE A 179 -4.84 7.41 -10.31
CA ILE A 179 -5.95 7.99 -9.55
C ILE A 179 -5.82 7.55 -8.11
N VAL A 180 -5.79 8.50 -7.18
CA VAL A 180 -5.73 8.23 -5.75
C VAL A 180 -7.05 8.64 -5.11
N TYR A 181 -7.73 7.69 -4.50
CA TYR A 181 -8.87 7.92 -3.61
C TYR A 181 -8.39 7.87 -2.17
N GLY A 182 -8.75 8.82 -1.33
CA GLY A 182 -8.26 8.81 0.04
C GLY A 182 -8.97 9.79 0.95
N VAL A 183 -8.73 9.66 2.24
CA VAL A 183 -9.31 10.57 3.23
C VAL A 183 -8.72 11.97 3.07
N LYS A 184 -9.55 13.02 2.95
CA LYS A 184 -9.07 14.42 2.90
C LYS A 184 -8.32 14.83 4.18
N TYR A 185 -8.57 14.13 5.30
CA TYR A 185 -8.01 14.43 6.61
C TYR A 185 -7.50 13.17 7.29
N TYR A 186 -6.36 13.25 7.98
CA TYR A 186 -5.99 12.24 8.95
C TYR A 186 -6.41 12.71 10.35
N LYS A 187 -6.96 11.77 11.13
CA LYS A 187 -7.56 12.03 12.44
C LYS A 187 -6.73 11.39 13.54
N SER A 188 -6.70 12.04 14.70
CA SER A 188 -6.24 11.51 15.97
C SER A 188 -7.12 10.34 16.42
N PHE A 189 -6.64 9.55 17.38
CA PHE A 189 -7.41 8.49 18.03
C PHE A 189 -8.71 9.01 18.66
N ARG A 190 -8.76 10.30 19.04
CA ARG A 190 -9.95 10.97 19.60
C ARG A 190 -10.91 11.51 18.52
N GLY A 191 -10.63 11.28 17.24
CA GLY A 191 -11.42 11.79 16.11
C GLY A 191 -11.10 13.24 15.71
N GLU A 192 -10.18 13.91 16.41
CA GLU A 192 -9.72 15.27 16.10
C GLU A 192 -8.93 15.28 14.78
N THR A 193 -9.20 16.26 13.92
CA THR A 193 -8.46 16.42 12.67
C THR A 193 -7.05 16.92 12.97
N LEU A 194 -6.04 16.08 12.71
CA LEU A 194 -4.63 16.43 12.92
C LEU A 194 -4.03 17.15 11.71
N GLY A 195 -4.59 16.93 10.53
CA GLY A 195 -4.15 17.60 9.31
C GLY A 195 -4.85 17.08 8.06
N PHE A 196 -4.51 17.71 6.94
CA PHE A 196 -5.03 17.36 5.63
C PHE A 196 -4.12 16.36 4.95
N THR A 197 -4.70 15.35 4.32
CA THR A 197 -3.96 14.58 3.32
C THR A 197 -4.16 15.26 1.98
N ARG A 198 -3.07 15.44 1.23
CA ARG A 198 -3.08 16.05 -0.11
C ARG A 198 -2.90 15.00 -1.20
N PHE A 199 -3.21 13.74 -0.90
CA PHE A 199 -2.96 12.64 -1.83
C PHE A 199 -4.13 12.38 -2.78
N GLN A 200 -5.37 12.60 -2.35
CA GLN A 200 -6.54 12.38 -3.20
C GLN A 200 -6.44 13.25 -4.47
N GLY A 201 -6.65 12.63 -5.63
CA GLY A 201 -6.60 13.32 -6.91
C GLY A 201 -6.07 12.45 -8.05
N VAL A 202 -5.85 13.10 -9.18
CA VAL A 202 -5.33 12.50 -10.41
C VAL A 202 -3.90 12.97 -10.65
N TYR A 203 -3.01 12.03 -10.95
CA TYR A 203 -1.61 12.28 -11.29
C TYR A 203 -1.39 11.88 -12.74
N LEU A 204 -1.17 12.87 -13.59
CA LEU A 204 -0.97 12.69 -15.02
C LEU A 204 0.53 12.71 -15.35
N PRO A 205 0.99 11.89 -16.31
CA PRO A 205 2.38 11.89 -16.76
C PRO A 205 2.70 13.06 -17.71
N LEU A 206 2.47 14.29 -17.23
CA LEU A 206 2.49 15.55 -18.02
C LEU A 206 3.81 15.86 -18.73
N LEU A 207 4.93 15.30 -18.27
CA LEU A 207 6.25 15.52 -18.89
C LEU A 207 6.48 14.63 -20.13
N TRP A 208 5.55 13.72 -20.43
CA TRP A 208 5.55 12.94 -21.67
C TRP A 208 4.62 13.55 -22.71
N GLU A 209 4.85 13.22 -23.98
CA GLU A 209 3.83 13.42 -25.00
C GLU A 209 2.67 12.43 -24.80
N GLN A 210 1.44 12.89 -24.98
CA GLN A 210 0.22 12.10 -24.70
C GLN A 210 0.14 10.79 -25.49
N SER A 211 0.71 10.76 -26.71
CA SER A 211 0.78 9.59 -27.59
C SER A 211 1.66 8.47 -27.04
N PHE A 212 2.60 8.81 -26.15
CA PHE A 212 3.47 7.83 -25.49
C PHE A 212 2.84 7.26 -24.22
N CYS A 213 1.67 7.72 -23.78
CA CYS A 213 1.08 7.31 -22.52
C CYS A 213 -0.14 6.40 -22.73
N TRP A 214 -0.29 5.43 -21.83
CA TRP A 214 -1.46 4.57 -21.76
C TRP A 214 -2.64 5.34 -21.17
N LYS A 215 -3.79 5.30 -21.84
CA LYS A 215 -5.02 6.01 -21.41
C LYS A 215 -5.75 5.32 -20.24
N SER A 216 -5.57 4.01 -20.09
CA SER A 216 -6.16 3.26 -18.97
C SER A 216 -5.43 3.67 -17.69
N PRO A 217 -6.07 4.10 -16.60
CA PRO A 217 -5.38 4.50 -15.36
C PRO A 217 -5.14 3.34 -14.39
N ILE A 218 -4.35 3.54 -13.34
CA ILE A 218 -4.32 2.70 -12.13
C ILE A 218 -4.96 3.42 -10.95
N ALA A 219 -5.57 2.68 -10.03
CA ALA A 219 -6.25 3.22 -8.86
C ALA A 219 -5.55 2.83 -7.56
N LEU A 220 -5.34 3.81 -6.68
CA LEU A 220 -4.79 3.61 -5.34
C LEU A 220 -5.76 4.15 -4.29
N GLY A 221 -5.85 3.45 -3.17
CA GLY A 221 -6.51 3.90 -1.95
C GLY A 221 -5.46 4.44 -0.97
N TYR A 222 -5.72 5.60 -0.37
CA TYR A 222 -4.86 6.19 0.65
C TYR A 222 -5.62 6.35 1.98
N THR A 223 -5.16 5.64 3.00
CA THR A 223 -5.72 5.71 4.35
C THR A 223 -4.62 5.66 5.38
N ARG A 224 -4.63 6.61 6.33
CA ARG A 224 -3.79 6.60 7.54
C ARG A 224 -2.29 6.36 7.27
N GLY A 225 -1.75 6.98 6.22
CA GLY A 225 -0.33 6.85 5.86
C GLY A 225 0.01 5.65 4.99
N HIS A 226 -0.99 4.89 4.52
CA HIS A 226 -0.79 3.67 3.73
C HIS A 226 -1.47 3.75 2.37
N PHE A 227 -0.79 3.22 1.35
CA PHE A 227 -1.33 3.06 0.00
C PHE A 227 -1.71 1.61 -0.27
N SER A 228 -2.88 1.40 -0.88
CA SER A 228 -3.35 0.08 -1.28
C SER A 228 -3.77 0.11 -2.75
N ALA A 229 -3.43 -0.92 -3.52
CA ALA A 229 -3.96 -1.06 -4.88
C ALA A 229 -5.48 -1.32 -4.81
N LEU A 230 -6.25 -0.55 -5.59
CA LEU A 230 -7.68 -0.79 -5.76
C LEU A 230 -7.87 -1.50 -7.08
N VAL A 231 -8.34 -2.74 -7.01
CA VAL A 231 -8.55 -3.62 -8.16
C VAL A 231 -10.01 -4.02 -8.24
N ALA A 232 -10.56 -4.02 -9.45
CA ALA A 232 -11.88 -4.56 -9.70
C ALA A 232 -11.81 -6.08 -9.90
N MET A 233 -12.91 -6.75 -9.58
CA MET A 233 -13.08 -8.15 -9.94
C MET A 233 -13.27 -8.27 -11.44
N GLU A 234 -12.58 -9.23 -12.06
CA GLU A 234 -12.89 -9.61 -13.43
C GLU A 234 -14.32 -10.12 -13.49
N THR A 235 -15.11 -9.57 -14.40
CA THR A 235 -16.48 -10.04 -14.65
C THR A 235 -16.40 -11.20 -15.62
N ASP A 236 -16.69 -12.41 -15.15
CA ASP A 236 -16.93 -13.53 -16.03
C ASP A 236 -18.26 -13.29 -16.73
N CYS A 237 -18.26 -13.04 -18.04
CA CYS A 237 -19.45 -13.06 -18.86
C CYS A 237 -20.00 -14.50 -18.93
N TYR A 238 -20.75 -14.91 -17.91
CA TYR A 238 -21.40 -16.24 -17.85
C TYR A 238 -22.48 -16.44 -18.93
N ASP A 239 -22.80 -15.41 -19.72
CA ASP A 239 -23.89 -15.45 -20.70
C ASP A 239 -23.54 -16.12 -22.04
N ASN A 240 -22.26 -16.47 -22.28
CA ASN A 240 -21.83 -17.10 -23.54
C ASN A 240 -21.43 -18.58 -23.40
N ARG A 241 -22.15 -19.36 -22.57
CA ARG A 241 -22.14 -20.84 -22.68
C ARG A 241 -22.99 -21.32 -23.87
N GLY A 242 -22.77 -20.74 -25.05
CA GLY A 242 -23.24 -21.25 -26.33
C GLY A 242 -22.14 -22.07 -26.99
N ALA A 243 -22.47 -23.27 -27.47
CA ALA A 243 -21.54 -24.12 -28.18
C ALA A 243 -21.08 -23.46 -29.50
N GLY A 244 -19.79 -23.16 -29.62
CA GLY A 244 -19.12 -22.99 -30.91
C GLY A 244 -19.23 -21.61 -31.57
N ALA A 245 -18.06 -21.01 -31.79
CA ALA A 245 -17.79 -19.87 -32.68
C ALA A 245 -18.41 -18.51 -32.28
N ASN A 246 -17.98 -17.96 -31.14
CA ASN A 246 -18.06 -16.52 -30.97
C ASN A 246 -16.80 -15.85 -31.53
N LEU A 247 -16.95 -15.20 -32.70
CA LEU A 247 -15.91 -14.47 -33.41
C LEU A 247 -15.74 -13.03 -32.89
N ASN A 248 -16.56 -12.59 -31.92
CA ASN A 248 -16.42 -11.25 -31.35
C ASN A 248 -15.25 -11.23 -30.36
N THR A 249 -14.15 -10.61 -30.79
CA THR A 249 -12.97 -10.34 -29.96
C THR A 249 -13.22 -9.34 -28.82
N ASP A 250 -14.40 -8.70 -28.80
CA ASP A 250 -14.79 -7.68 -27.83
C ASP A 250 -15.35 -8.29 -26.53
N ASP A 251 -15.84 -9.54 -26.58
CA ASP A 251 -16.49 -10.22 -25.44
C ASP A 251 -15.53 -10.58 -24.29
N ASP A 252 -14.21 -10.42 -24.48
CA ASP A 252 -13.16 -10.70 -23.49
C ASP A 252 -12.56 -9.42 -22.88
N VAL A 253 -13.18 -8.26 -23.13
CA VAL A 253 -12.76 -6.98 -22.55
C VAL A 253 -13.63 -6.65 -21.35
N THR A 254 -13.01 -6.58 -20.17
CA THR A 254 -13.64 -6.08 -18.95
C THR A 254 -13.36 -4.58 -18.80
N VAL A 255 -14.39 -3.79 -18.49
CA VAL A 255 -14.26 -2.35 -18.29
C VAL A 255 -14.64 -2.00 -16.86
N THR A 256 -13.67 -1.42 -16.13
CA THR A 256 -13.88 -0.88 -14.79
C THR A 256 -14.03 0.63 -14.87
N PHE A 257 -15.10 1.16 -14.28
CA PHE A 257 -15.36 2.60 -14.21
C PHE A 257 -14.81 3.17 -12.89
N LEU A 258 -13.88 4.13 -13.01
CA LEU A 258 -13.21 4.77 -11.89
C LEU A 258 -13.68 6.23 -11.80
N PRO A 259 -14.49 6.62 -10.79
CA PRO A 259 -15.02 7.97 -10.68
C PRO A 259 -13.92 9.03 -10.65
N LEU A 260 -14.08 10.10 -11.45
CA LEU A 260 -13.18 11.26 -11.47
C LEU A 260 -13.72 12.43 -10.62
N VAL A 261 -14.79 12.16 -9.86
CA VAL A 261 -15.42 13.08 -8.93
C VAL A 261 -15.50 12.45 -7.54
N ASP A 262 -15.62 13.28 -6.50
CA ASP A 262 -15.90 12.82 -5.15
C ASP A 262 -17.41 12.55 -4.91
N SER A 263 -17.77 12.16 -3.70
CA SER A 263 -19.15 11.87 -3.32
C SER A 263 -20.10 13.07 -3.45
N GLU A 264 -19.57 14.29 -3.50
CA GLU A 264 -20.33 15.54 -3.68
C GLU A 264 -20.40 15.95 -5.15
N LYS A 265 -19.98 15.07 -6.07
CA LYS A 265 -19.82 15.32 -7.52
C LYS A 265 -18.81 16.42 -7.86
N LYS A 266 -17.91 16.77 -6.92
CA LYS A 266 -16.83 17.71 -7.19
C LYS A 266 -15.68 17.00 -7.91
N LEU A 267 -15.14 17.62 -8.95
CA LEU A 267 -14.00 17.08 -9.70
C LEU A 267 -12.79 16.83 -8.78
N LEU A 268 -12.15 15.67 -8.96
CA LEU A 268 -10.91 15.35 -8.25
C LEU A 268 -9.79 16.30 -8.69
N GLN A 269 -8.99 16.76 -7.74
CA GLN A 269 -7.85 17.62 -8.02
C GLN A 269 -6.86 16.93 -8.97
N ILE A 270 -6.46 17.62 -10.03
CA ILE A 270 -5.33 17.22 -10.87
C ILE A 270 -4.06 17.82 -10.26
N HIS A 271 -3.11 16.96 -9.89
CA HIS A 271 -1.89 17.37 -9.21
C HIS A 271 -0.83 17.87 -10.20
N PHE A 272 -0.01 18.82 -9.72
CA PHE A 272 1.15 19.38 -10.45
C PHE A 272 0.83 20.07 -11.78
N LEU A 273 -0.41 20.57 -11.95
CA LEU A 273 -0.73 21.48 -13.04
C LEU A 273 0.02 22.81 -12.89
N SER A 274 0.47 23.36 -14.01
CA SER A 274 0.97 24.73 -14.06
C SER A 274 -0.17 25.73 -13.82
N VAL A 275 0.19 26.97 -13.49
CA VAL A 275 -0.78 28.05 -13.26
C VAL A 275 -1.67 28.29 -14.50
N GLN A 276 -1.13 28.05 -15.70
CA GLN A 276 -1.85 28.17 -16.96
C GLN A 276 -2.87 27.04 -17.16
N GLU A 277 -2.59 25.85 -16.65
CA GLU A 277 -3.43 24.65 -16.80
C GLU A 277 -4.47 24.51 -15.69
N MET A 278 -4.28 25.17 -14.55
CA MET A 278 -5.20 25.09 -13.41
C MET A 278 -6.64 25.48 -13.77
N GLY A 279 -6.82 26.38 -14.75
CA GLY A 279 -8.04 26.55 -15.55
C GLY A 279 -9.40 26.58 -14.84
N ASN A 280 -10.47 26.54 -15.63
CA ASN A 280 -11.82 26.26 -15.14
C ASN A 280 -12.07 24.74 -15.10
N GLU A 281 -13.12 24.27 -14.41
CA GLU A 281 -13.45 22.84 -14.35
C GLU A 281 -13.62 22.20 -15.73
N GLU A 282 -14.20 22.92 -16.70
CA GLU A 282 -14.34 22.46 -18.10
C GLU A 282 -12.98 22.23 -18.78
N GLN A 283 -11.98 23.06 -18.48
CA GLN A 283 -10.63 22.91 -19.02
C GLN A 283 -9.92 21.70 -18.38
N GLN A 284 -10.13 21.49 -17.07
CA GLN A 284 -9.60 20.32 -16.37
C GLN A 284 -10.25 19.03 -16.87
N GLU A 285 -11.56 19.02 -17.09
CA GLU A 285 -12.28 17.89 -17.68
C GLU A 285 -11.77 17.58 -19.08
N LYS A 286 -11.59 18.61 -19.93
CA LYS A 286 -10.97 18.44 -21.25
C LYS A 286 -9.58 17.82 -21.15
N LEU A 287 -8.75 18.29 -20.21
CA LEU A 287 -7.43 17.71 -19.97
C LEU A 287 -7.54 16.23 -19.57
N LEU A 288 -8.49 15.86 -18.71
CA LEU A 288 -8.70 14.44 -18.35
C LEU A 288 -9.08 13.59 -19.56
N HIS A 289 -9.95 14.09 -20.45
CA HIS A 289 -10.29 13.44 -21.72
C HIS A 289 -9.10 13.30 -22.68
N GLU A 290 -8.16 14.24 -22.64
CA GLU A 290 -6.93 14.15 -23.42
C GLU A 290 -5.99 13.07 -22.89
N TRP A 291 -5.95 12.80 -21.59
CA TRP A 291 -5.00 11.86 -20.97
C TRP A 291 -5.57 10.47 -20.66
N MET A 292 -6.89 10.33 -20.56
CA MET A 292 -7.57 9.09 -20.20
C MET A 292 -8.82 8.85 -21.04
N ASP A 293 -9.21 7.58 -21.14
CA ASP A 293 -10.50 7.19 -21.72
C ASP A 293 -11.61 7.52 -20.72
N CYS A 294 -12.27 8.67 -20.86
CA CYS A 294 -13.31 9.12 -19.94
C CYS A 294 -14.72 8.94 -20.51
N CYS A 295 -15.70 8.72 -19.64
CA CYS A 295 -17.12 8.67 -19.97
C CYS A 295 -17.96 9.27 -18.83
N VAL A 296 -19.19 9.66 -19.15
CA VAL A 296 -20.21 10.01 -18.15
C VAL A 296 -21.17 8.84 -18.03
N THR A 297 -21.35 8.31 -16.83
CA THR A 297 -22.32 7.24 -16.57
C THR A 297 -23.75 7.75 -16.69
N ASP A 298 -24.73 6.85 -16.81
CA ASP A 298 -26.16 7.21 -16.84
C ASP A 298 -26.60 8.03 -15.60
N GLY A 299 -25.89 7.87 -14.48
CA GLY A 299 -26.09 8.65 -13.25
C GLY A 299 -25.48 10.06 -13.27
N GLY A 300 -24.89 10.47 -14.39
CA GLY A 300 -24.21 11.75 -14.55
C GLY A 300 -22.87 11.84 -13.81
N THR A 301 -22.19 10.71 -13.58
CA THR A 301 -20.88 10.68 -12.91
C THR A 301 -19.77 10.56 -13.96
N LEU A 302 -18.87 11.55 -14.00
CA LEU A 302 -17.65 11.47 -14.81
C LEU A 302 -16.73 10.38 -14.25
N ALA A 303 -16.30 9.46 -15.10
CA ALA A 303 -15.44 8.33 -14.74
C ALA A 303 -14.40 8.04 -15.82
N ALA A 304 -13.23 7.56 -15.41
CA ALA A 304 -12.23 6.98 -16.30
C ALA A 304 -12.53 5.49 -16.51
N MET A 305 -12.32 5.01 -17.73
CA MET A 305 -12.47 3.62 -18.13
C MET A 305 -11.12 2.91 -18.04
N GLN A 306 -11.02 1.97 -17.11
CA GLN A 306 -9.92 1.02 -17.04
C GLN A 306 -10.33 -0.25 -17.77
N LYS A 307 -9.84 -0.40 -19.01
CA LYS A 307 -10.06 -1.58 -19.85
C LYS A 307 -8.99 -2.64 -19.58
N SER A 308 -9.40 -3.88 -19.37
CA SER A 308 -8.56 -5.07 -19.22
C SER A 308 -9.04 -6.19 -20.15
N SER A 309 -8.13 -7.06 -20.59
CA SER A 309 -8.47 -8.20 -21.44
C SER A 309 -7.61 -9.39 -21.05
N ARG A 310 -8.22 -10.55 -20.84
CA ARG A 310 -7.51 -11.77 -20.42
C ARG A 310 -6.44 -12.18 -21.42
N ARG A 311 -6.71 -12.01 -22.71
CA ARG A 311 -5.74 -12.26 -23.80
C ARG A 311 -4.49 -11.37 -23.73
N ARG A 312 -4.57 -10.20 -23.10
CA ARG A 312 -3.45 -9.26 -22.96
C ARG A 312 -2.74 -9.36 -21.61
N ASN A 313 -3.19 -10.25 -20.72
CA ASN A 313 -2.53 -10.47 -19.45
C ASN A 313 -1.13 -11.05 -19.65
N HIS A 314 -0.18 -10.59 -18.86
CA HIS A 314 1.20 -11.05 -18.95
C HIS A 314 1.28 -12.54 -18.55
N PRO A 315 1.89 -13.43 -19.37
CA PRO A 315 1.83 -14.88 -19.14
C PRO A 315 2.33 -15.32 -17.75
N LEU A 316 3.39 -14.68 -17.23
CA LEU A 316 3.90 -14.99 -15.89
C LEU A 316 2.93 -14.58 -14.77
N VAL A 317 2.18 -13.49 -14.96
CA VAL A 317 1.17 -13.05 -13.99
C VAL A 317 -0.02 -14.01 -14.02
N THR A 318 -0.46 -14.42 -15.21
CA THR A 318 -1.51 -15.44 -15.37
C THR A 318 -1.11 -16.75 -14.70
N GLN A 319 0.09 -17.26 -14.96
CA GLN A 319 0.59 -18.49 -14.33
C GLN A 319 0.68 -18.36 -12.80
N MET A 320 1.13 -17.21 -12.30
CA MET A 320 1.19 -16.94 -10.86
C MET A 320 -0.20 -16.94 -10.22
N MET A 321 -1.18 -16.29 -10.87
CA MET A 321 -2.57 -16.25 -10.41
C MET A 321 -3.22 -17.64 -10.43
N GLU A 322 -3.01 -18.43 -11.48
CA GLU A 322 -3.52 -19.81 -11.57
C GLU A 322 -2.99 -20.67 -10.42
N LYS A 323 -1.67 -20.67 -10.18
CA LYS A 323 -1.06 -21.40 -9.07
C LYS A 323 -1.58 -20.96 -7.71
N TRP A 324 -1.82 -19.65 -7.55
CA TRP A 324 -2.39 -19.12 -6.31
C TRP A 324 -3.84 -19.58 -6.12
N LEU A 325 -4.66 -19.57 -7.17
CA LEU A 325 -6.04 -20.03 -7.16
C LEU A 325 -6.16 -21.54 -6.89
N ASP A 326 -5.23 -22.35 -7.38
CA ASP A 326 -5.21 -23.80 -7.13
C ASP A 326 -5.07 -24.15 -5.64
N GLY A 327 -4.56 -23.24 -4.81
CA GLY A 327 -4.54 -23.42 -3.36
C GLY A 327 -5.92 -23.30 -2.68
N TYR A 328 -6.94 -22.82 -3.40
CA TYR A 328 -8.31 -22.63 -2.91
C TYR A 328 -9.34 -23.50 -3.64
N ARG A 329 -8.94 -24.24 -4.69
CA ARG A 329 -9.79 -25.18 -5.43
C ARG A 329 -9.74 -26.56 -4.80
#